data_AF-A0A2V6MBI1-F1
#
_entry.id   AF-A0A2V6MBI1-F1
#
_cell.length_a   1.000
_cell.length_b   1.000
_cell.length_c   1.000
_cell.angle_alpha   90.00
_cell.angle_beta   90.00
_cell.angle_gamma   90.00
#
_symmetry.space_group_name_H-M   'P 1'
#
loop_
_entity.id
_entity.type
_entity.pdbx_description
1 polymer ?
#
loop_
_entity_poly.entity_id
_entity_poly.type
_entity_poly.pdbx_seq_one_letter_code
_entity_poly.pdbx_strand_id
1 'polypeptide(L)' 'MPYKDITPPAGDKITRGQTLNVPDQPVIPFIRGDGTGPDIWAASVRVFDAAVDKAYGG' A
#
# COMPACT_ATOMS: atom_id res chain seq x y z
N MET A 1 -5.82 -21.67 -2.69
CA MET A 1 -5.62 -20.36 -2.05
C MET A 1 -4.91 -19.45 -3.05
N PRO A 2 -5.27 -18.17 -3.18
CA PRO A 2 -4.79 -17.31 -4.27
C PRO A 2 -3.30 -16.98 -4.21
N TYR A 3 -2.63 -17.24 -3.08
CA TYR A 3 -1.21 -17.00 -2.88
C TYR A 3 -0.57 -18.16 -2.13
N LYS A 4 0.71 -18.42 -2.40
CA LYS A 4 1.48 -19.51 -1.79
C LYS A 4 2.04 -19.13 -0.42
N ASP A 5 2.64 -17.93 -0.33
CA ASP A 5 3.49 -17.57 0.80
C ASP A 5 2.99 -16.34 1.60
N ILE A 6 1.92 -15.69 1.15
CA ILE A 6 1.43 -14.44 1.73
C ILE A 6 -0.09 -14.43 1.86
N THR A 7 -0.59 -13.86 2.96
CA THR A 7 -2.00 -13.53 3.14
C THR A 7 -2.13 -12.02 3.09
N PRO A 8 -2.90 -11.44 2.16
CA PRO A 8 -3.13 -10.00 2.13
C PRO A 8 -3.74 -9.50 3.44
N PRO A 9 -3.38 -8.29 3.89
CA PRO A 9 -4.03 -7.67 5.06
C PRO A 9 -5.48 -7.32 4.76
N ALA A 10 -6.22 -6.88 5.79
CA ALA A 10 -7.54 -6.30 5.62
C ALA A 10 -7.46 -5.04 4.74
N GLY A 11 -8.51 -4.81 3.96
CA GLY A 11 -8.62 -3.74 2.98
C GLY A 11 -9.14 -4.26 1.64
N ASP A 12 -9.35 -3.33 0.72
CA ASP A 12 -10.00 -3.59 -0.55
C ASP A 12 -9.02 -3.52 -1.74
N LYS A 13 -9.29 -4.32 -2.77
CA LYS A 13 -8.49 -4.34 -3.99
C LYS A 13 -8.83 -3.13 -4.86
N ILE A 14 -7.80 -2.43 -5.33
CA ILE A 14 -7.94 -1.47 -6.43
C ILE A 14 -8.34 -2.22 -7.70
N THR A 15 -9.41 -1.76 -8.37
CA THR A 15 -9.91 -2.36 -9.61
C THR A 15 -9.79 -1.39 -10.77
N ARG A 16 -9.78 -1.91 -12.01
CA ARG A 16 -9.68 -1.10 -13.23
C ARG A 16 -10.93 -1.30 -14.09
N GLY A 17 -11.67 -0.22 -14.28
CA GLY A 17 -12.73 -0.08 -15.28
C GLY A 17 -12.24 0.80 -16.43
N GLN A 18 -13.06 1.76 -16.87
CA GLN A 18 -12.59 2.84 -17.76
C GLN A 18 -11.56 3.74 -17.08
N THR A 19 -11.69 3.95 -15.77
CA THR A 19 -10.71 4.58 -14.88
C THR A 19 -10.32 3.62 -13.75
N LEU A 20 -9.34 4.01 -12.92
CA LEU A 20 -9.05 3.30 -11.68
C LEU A 20 -10.16 3.57 -10.66
N ASN A 21 -10.68 2.50 -10.07
CA ASN A 21 -11.55 2.56 -8.91
C ASN A 21 -10.71 2.22 -7.67
N VAL A 22 -10.45 3.24 -6.85
CA VAL A 22 -9.61 3.16 -5.66
C VAL A 22 -10.50 3.31 -4.43
N PRO A 23 -10.66 2.28 -3.59
CA PRO A 23 -11.41 2.35 -2.35
C PRO A 23 -10.67 3.17 -1.28
N ASP A 24 -11.36 3.56 -0.21
CA ASP A 24 -10.78 4.37 0.88
C ASP A 24 -9.70 3.62 1.68
N GLN A 25 -9.80 2.29 1.78
CA GLN A 25 -8.80 1.42 2.43
C GLN A 25 -8.17 0.45 1.43
N PRO A 26 -7.34 0.94 0.48
CA PRO A 26 -6.78 0.10 -0.56
C PRO A 26 -5.61 -0.74 -0.06
N VAL A 27 -5.53 -2.00 -0.48
CA VAL A 27 -4.33 -2.82 -0.26
C VAL A 27 -3.26 -2.47 -1.31
N ILE A 28 -2.15 -1.89 -0.88
CA ILE A 28 -1.02 -1.53 -1.75
C ILE A 28 0.15 -2.52 -1.55
N PRO A 29 0.44 -3.41 -2.51
CA PRO A 29 1.61 -4.28 -2.42
C PRO A 29 2.89 -3.47 -2.70
N PHE A 30 3.96 -3.81 -1.99
CA PHE A 30 5.29 -3.25 -2.22
C PHE A 30 6.35 -4.35 -2.15
N ILE A 31 7.49 -4.08 -2.78
CA ILE A 31 8.70 -4.90 -2.68
C ILE A 31 9.79 -3.98 -2.16
N ARG A 32 10.42 -4.34 -1.03
CA ARG A 32 11.46 -3.49 -0.40
C ARG A 32 12.70 -3.31 -1.28
N GLY A 33 12.98 -4.30 -2.13
CA GLY A 33 14.21 -4.36 -2.93
C GLY A 33 15.45 -4.67 -2.09
N ASP A 34 16.61 -4.51 -2.72
CA ASP A 34 17.93 -4.79 -2.14
C ASP A 34 18.72 -3.49 -1.89
N GLY A 35 19.91 -3.60 -1.28
CA GLY A 35 20.76 -2.45 -1.00
C GLY A 35 20.10 -1.49 0.00
N THR A 36 19.97 -0.22 -0.38
CA THR A 36 19.33 0.82 0.44
C THR A 36 17.79 0.81 0.35
N GLY A 37 17.21 -0.08 -0.44
CA GLY A 37 15.75 -0.19 -0.64
C GLY A 37 14.96 -0.33 0.67
N PRO A 38 15.31 -1.27 1.57
CA PRO A 38 14.64 -1.40 2.87
C PRO A 38 14.66 -0.15 3.73
N ASP A 39 15.79 0.58 3.75
CA ASP A 39 15.95 1.81 4.53
C ASP A 39 15.08 2.94 3.97
N ILE A 40 15.10 3.11 2.64
CA ILE A 40 14.27 4.11 1.94
C ILE A 40 12.79 3.79 2.14
N TRP A 41 12.38 2.52 1.99
CA TRP A 41 10.98 2.15 2.18
C TRP A 41 10.50 2.41 3.61
N ALA A 42 11.31 2.09 4.62
CA ALA A 42 11.00 2.36 6.02
C ALA A 42 10.85 3.86 6.32
N ALA A 43 11.52 4.74 5.56
CA ALA A 43 11.29 6.18 5.61
C ALA A 43 10.02 6.60 4.84
N SER A 44 9.85 6.12 3.61
CA SER A 44 8.74 6.50 2.73
C SER A 44 7.37 6.15 3.31
N VAL A 45 7.20 4.95 3.87
CA VAL A 45 5.89 4.51 4.40
C VAL A 45 5.38 5.44 5.51
N ARG A 46 6.27 5.92 6.40
CA ARG A 46 5.93 6.88 7.46
C ARG A 46 5.47 8.22 6.91
N VAL A 47 6.02 8.65 5.77
CA VAL A 47 5.62 9.89 5.10
C VAL A 47 4.24 9.71 4.47
N PHE A 48 3.98 8.57 3.82
CA PHE A 48 2.68 8.28 3.21
C PHE A 48 1.56 8.19 4.26
N ASP A 49 1.78 7.43 5.34
CA ASP A 49 0.80 7.28 6.41
C ASP A 49 0.44 8.63 7.03
N ALA A 50 1.46 9.44 7.36
CA ALA A 50 1.25 10.78 7.91
C ALA A 50 0.58 11.75 6.92
N ALA A 51 0.85 11.62 5.62
CA ALA A 51 0.21 12.46 4.61
C ALA A 51 -1.28 12.13 4.46
N VAL A 52 -1.65 10.84 4.48
CA VAL A 52 -3.04 10.39 4.44
C VAL A 52 -3.79 10.86 5.69
N ASP A 53 -3.22 10.59 6.88
CA ASP A 53 -3.80 11.05 8.15
C ASP A 53 -3.98 12.58 8.17
N LYS A 54 -2.98 13.33 7.71
CA LYS A 54 -3.07 14.80 7.70
C LYS A 54 -4.12 15.33 6.72
N ALA A 55 -4.26 14.72 5.55
CA ALA A 55 -5.16 15.20 4.50
C ALA A 55 -6.60 14.73 4.70
N TYR A 56 -6.80 13.56 5.30
CA TYR A 56 -8.09 12.87 5.32
C TYR A 56 -8.56 12.44 6.73
N GLY A 57 -7.72 12.55 7.76
CA GLY A 57 -8.09 12.25 9.15
C GLY A 57 -7.97 10.78 9.56
N GLY A 58 -7.25 9.98 8.76
CA GLY A 58 -7.12 8.54 8.91
C GLY A 58 -7.85 7.80 7.80
#